data_AF-A0A967BLU6-F1
#
_entry.id   AF-A0A967BLU6-F1
#
_cell.length_a   1.000
_cell.length_b   1.000
_cell.length_c   1.000
_cell.angle_alpha   90.00
_cell.angle_beta   90.00
_cell.angle_gamma   90.00
#
_symmetry.space_group_name_H-M   'P 1'
#
loop_
_entity.id
_entity.type
_entity.pdbx_description
1 polymer ?
#
loop_
_entity_poly.entity_id
_entity_poly.type
_entity_poly.pdbx_seq_one_letter_code
_entity_poly.pdbx_strand_id
1 'polypeptide(L)'
;MRFNISKNNSTKAERIFAEVLKELHIPFKHRWIINGREIDFIIKNYAIEIDGHEQDIEKNNMLVNKNYIPIHLCNSEVNRN
;
A
#
# COMPACT_ATOMS: atom_id res chain seq x y z
N MET A 1 -7.67 6.55 14.98
CA MET A 1 -8.59 6.16 13.89
C MET A 1 -8.60 4.64 13.79
N ARG A 2 -9.77 3.98 13.86
CA ARG A 2 -9.88 2.54 13.59
C ARG A 2 -10.11 2.35 12.08
N PHE A 3 -9.05 2.02 11.34
CA PHE A 3 -9.16 1.65 9.92
C PHE A 3 -9.65 0.20 9.81
N ASN A 4 -10.96 -0.03 9.77
CA ASN A 4 -11.47 -1.37 9.47
C ASN A 4 -11.41 -1.59 7.95
N ILE A 5 -10.34 -2.25 7.49
CA ILE A 5 -10.22 -2.66 6.09
C ILE A 5 -11.14 -3.87 5.87
N SER A 6 -12.12 -3.71 4.97
CA SER A 6 -13.11 -4.75 4.69
C SER A 6 -12.55 -5.80 3.73
N LYS A 7 -13.00 -7.06 3.88
CA LYS A 7 -12.59 -8.16 2.98
C LYS A 7 -13.02 -7.92 1.52
N ASN A 8 -14.10 -7.17 1.30
CA ASN A 8 -14.67 -6.95 -0.04
C ASN A 8 -13.83 -6.01 -0.88
N ASN A 9 -13.04 -5.14 -0.23
CA ASN A 9 -12.29 -4.08 -0.89
C ASN A 9 -10.78 -4.22 -0.68
N SER A 10 -10.30 -5.40 -0.26
CA SER A 10 -8.89 -5.62 -0.01
C SER A 10 -8.44 -7.06 -0.27
N THR A 11 -7.16 -7.22 -0.57
CA THR A 11 -6.52 -8.53 -0.61
C THR A 11 -6.20 -9.04 0.81
N LYS A 12 -5.85 -10.33 0.94
CA LYS A 12 -5.41 -10.91 2.23
C LYS A 12 -4.12 -10.23 2.71
N ALA A 13 -3.18 -9.98 1.81
CA ALA A 13 -1.90 -9.36 2.12
C ALA A 13 -2.09 -7.91 2.59
N GLU A 14 -2.92 -7.10 1.92
CA GLU A 14 -3.28 -5.75 2.39
C GLU A 14 -3.85 -5.77 3.80
N ARG A 15 -4.75 -6.71 4.12
CA ARG A 15 -5.29 -6.82 5.48
C ARG A 15 -4.20 -7.14 6.49
N ILE A 16 -3.32 -8.10 6.19
CA ILE A 16 -2.21 -8.46 7.09
C ILE A 16 -1.29 -7.26 7.30
N PHE A 17 -0.89 -6.58 6.23
CA PHE A 17 -0.03 -5.41 6.31
C PHE A 17 -0.66 -4.30 7.14
N ALA A 18 -1.94 -4.02 6.94
CA ALA A 18 -2.66 -3.03 7.73
C ALA A 18 -2.76 -3.40 9.21
N GLU A 19 -2.95 -4.67 9.57
CA GLU A 19 -2.89 -5.09 10.98
C GLU A 19 -1.50 -4.86 11.58
N VAL A 20 -0.41 -5.15 10.84
CA VAL A 20 0.97 -4.84 11.29
C VAL A 20 1.15 -3.34 11.53
N LEU A 21 0.69 -2.49 10.61
CA LEU A 21 0.78 -1.03 10.78
C LEU A 21 -0.02 -0.55 12.00
N LYS A 22 -1.17 -1.16 12.30
CA LYS A 22 -1.96 -0.85 13.49
C LYS A 22 -1.26 -1.30 14.78
N GLU A 23 -0.72 -2.52 14.81
CA GLU A 23 0.05 -3.06 15.94
C GLU A 23 1.22 -2.12 16.29
N LEU A 24 1.91 -1.62 15.26
CA LEU A 24 3.04 -0.69 15.39
C LEU A 24 2.63 0.78 15.57
N HIS A 25 1.33 1.09 15.62
CA HIS A 25 0.80 2.45 15.74
C HIS A 25 1.30 3.42 14.64
N ILE A 26 1.56 2.89 13.44
CA ILE A 26 2.01 3.67 12.28
C ILE A 26 0.77 4.24 11.57
N PRO A 27 0.63 5.57 11.43
CA PRO A 27 -0.46 6.17 10.67
C PRO A 27 -0.30 5.90 9.17
N PHE A 28 -1.39 5.50 8.51
CA PHE A 28 -1.41 5.26 7.07
C PHE A 28 -2.73 5.69 6.44
N LYS A 29 -2.73 5.86 5.12
CA LYS A 29 -3.93 5.90 4.27
C LYS A 29 -3.98 4.62 3.45
N HIS A 30 -5.17 4.07 3.23
CA HIS A 30 -5.38 2.86 2.43
C HIS A 30 -6.20 3.18 1.19
N ARG A 31 -5.85 2.60 0.04
CA ARG A 31 -6.49 2.82 -1.28
C ARG A 31 -6.61 4.30 -1.62
N TRP A 32 -5.47 4.99 -1.54
CA TRP A 32 -5.42 6.44 -1.74
C TRP A 32 -5.22 6.77 -3.22
N ILE A 33 -5.99 7.71 -3.74
CA ILE A 33 -5.88 8.12 -5.15
C ILE A 33 -4.87 9.25 -5.29
N ILE A 34 -3.86 9.06 -6.14
CA ILE A 34 -2.90 10.09 -6.55
C ILE A 34 -2.98 10.22 -8.06
N ASN A 35 -3.36 11.40 -8.54
CA ASN A 35 -3.44 11.72 -9.96
C ASN A 35 -4.26 10.69 -10.77
N GLY A 36 -5.38 10.23 -10.20
CA GLY A 36 -6.28 9.26 -10.84
C GLY A 36 -5.86 7.79 -10.72
N ARG A 37 -4.71 7.47 -10.11
CA ARG A 37 -4.30 6.09 -9.85
C ARG A 37 -4.42 5.75 -8.36
N GLU A 38 -4.97 4.57 -8.07
CA GLU A 38 -5.10 4.05 -6.71
C GLU A 38 -3.76 3.48 -6.23
N ILE A 39 -3.38 3.83 -4.99
CA ILE A 39 -2.20 3.32 -4.27
C ILE A 39 -2.68 2.55 -3.04
N ASP A 40 -2.16 1.35 -2.82
CA ASP A 40 -2.61 0.48 -1.72
C ASP A 40 -2.44 1.15 -0.37
N PHE A 41 -1.24 1.65 -0.06
CA PHE A 41 -0.97 2.39 1.17
C PHE A 41 -0.11 3.63 0.97
N ILE A 42 -0.44 4.68 1.72
CA ILE A 42 0.42 5.86 1.88
C ILE A 42 0.84 5.99 3.34
N ILE A 43 2.16 5.99 3.57
CA ILE A 43 2.77 6.22 4.88
C ILE A 43 3.71 7.41 4.72
N LYS A 44 3.32 8.60 5.20
CA LYS A 44 4.03 9.85 4.89
C LYS A 44 4.22 10.03 3.38
N ASN A 45 5.46 10.03 2.89
CA ASN A 45 5.83 10.12 1.49
C ASN A 45 6.15 8.75 0.87
N TYR A 46 5.97 7.64 1.58
CA TYR A 46 6.10 6.30 1.03
C TYR A 46 4.78 5.85 0.42
N ALA A 47 4.83 5.44 -0.85
CA ALA A 47 3.72 4.84 -1.57
C ALA A 47 4.00 3.34 -1.67
N ILE A 48 3.25 2.55 -0.88
CA ILE A 48 3.43 1.10 -0.81
C ILE A 48 2.39 0.44 -1.71
N GLU A 49 2.86 -0.45 -2.58
CA GLU A 49 2.07 -1.38 -3.38
C GLU A 49 2.37 -2.80 -2.93
N ILE A 50 1.34 -3.62 -2.77
CA ILE A 50 1.49 -5.03 -2.43
C ILE A 50 1.20 -5.85 -3.68
N ASP A 51 2.26 -6.13 -4.44
CA ASP A 51 2.13 -6.69 -5.77
C ASP A 51 2.04 -8.22 -5.77
N GLY A 52 1.17 -8.72 -6.65
CA GLY A 52 1.24 -10.07 -7.19
C GLY A 52 1.79 -10.12 -8.62
N HIS A 53 2.22 -8.99 -9.19
CA HIS A 53 2.50 -8.80 -10.61
C HIS A 53 3.74 -7.92 -10.85
N GLU A 54 4.09 -7.72 -12.12
CA GLU A 54 5.16 -6.79 -12.53
C GLU A 54 4.83 -5.34 -12.19
N GLN A 55 5.86 -4.55 -11.88
CA GLN A 55 5.72 -3.15 -11.48
C GLN A 55 5.23 -2.27 -12.64
N ASP A 56 4.33 -1.33 -12.34
CA ASP A 56 3.89 -0.28 -13.27
C ASP A 56 4.90 0.89 -13.26
N ILE A 57 5.78 0.90 -14.27
CA ILE A 57 6.85 1.91 -14.42
C ILE A 57 6.27 3.33 -14.54
N GLU A 58 5.14 3.50 -15.22
CA GLU A 58 4.53 4.82 -15.42
C GLU A 58 3.98 5.36 -14.09
N LYS A 59 3.31 4.50 -13.32
CA LYS A 59 2.83 4.82 -11.98
C LYS A 59 3.99 5.18 -11.05
N ASN A 60 5.11 4.45 -11.12
CA ASN A 60 6.29 4.74 -10.31
C ASN A 60 6.91 6.10 -10.63
N ASN A 61 7.10 6.40 -11.93
CA ASN A 61 7.60 7.70 -12.36
C ASN A 61 6.66 8.84 -11.93
N MET A 62 5.35 8.62 -12.03
CA MET A 62 4.35 9.56 -11.55
C MET A 62 4.48 9.81 -10.03
N LEU A 63 4.64 8.75 -9.22
CA LEU A 63 4.82 8.87 -7.77
C LEU A 63 6.08 9.67 -7.42
N VAL A 64 7.21 9.37 -8.07
CA VAL A 64 8.47 10.09 -7.89
C VAL A 64 8.31 11.58 -8.23
N ASN A 65 7.66 11.91 -9.34
CA ASN A 65 7.37 13.29 -9.74
C ASN A 65 6.45 14.03 -8.75
N LYS A 66 5.73 13.30 -7.89
CA LYS A 66 4.88 13.83 -6.82
C LYS A 66 5.56 13.79 -5.45
N ASN A 67 6.88 13.59 -5.40
CA ASN A 67 7.70 13.47 -4.19
C ASN A 67 7.33 12.27 -3.30
N TYR A 68 6.80 11.20 -3.89
CA TYR A 68 6.62 9.92 -3.22
C TYR A 68 7.78 8.96 -3.52
N ILE A 69 8.04 8.07 -2.57
CA ILE A 69 8.99 6.96 -2.69
C ILE A 69 8.16 5.69 -2.92
N PRO A 70 8.12 5.15 -4.16
CA PRO A 70 7.44 3.89 -4.42
C PRO A 70 8.18 2.72 -3.77
N ILE A 71 7.45 1.88 -3.06
CA ILE A 71 7.95 0.64 -2.45
C ILE A 71 6.98 -0.48 -2.85
N HIS A 72 7.53 -1.55 -3.39
CA HIS A 72 6.77 -2.73 -3.77
C HIS A 72 7.08 -3.86 -2.80
N LEU A 73 6.04 -4.48 -2.26
CA LEU A 73 6.11 -5.65 -1.42
C LEU A 73 5.43 -6.82 -2.14
N CYS A 74 6.14 -7.91 -2.33
CA CYS A 74 5.55 -9.14 -2.85
C CYS A 74 4.60 -9.76 -1.82
N ASN A 75 3.54 -10.40 -2.28
CA ASN A 75 2.63 -11.17 -1.43
C ASN A 75 3.37 -12.16 -0.49
N SER A 76 4.46 -12.78 -0.94
CA SER A 76 5.27 -13.70 -0.13
C SER A 76 6.02 -13.03 1.01
N GLU A 77 6.29 -11.73 0.93
CA GLU A 77 6.96 -10.96 1.99
C GLU A 77 5.97 -10.55 3.08
N VAL A 78 4.68 -10.41 2.72
CA VAL A 78 3.63 -9.97 3.64
C VAL A 78 2.89 -11.15 4.28
N ASN A 79 2.68 -12.23 3.53
CA ASN A 79 1.98 -13.39 4.05
C ASN A 79 2.84 -14.10 5.12
N ARG A 80 2.33 -14.14 6.34
CA ARG A 80 2.86 -15.04 7.38
C ARG A 80 2.44 -16.47 7.02
N ASN A 81 3.42 -17.39 6.94
CA ASN A 81 3.19 -18.84 6.77
C ASN A 81 2.25 -19.38 7.85
#